data_AF-A0A673SKH7-F1
#
_entry.id   AF-A0A673SKH7-F1
#
_cell.length_a   1.000
_cell.length_b   1.000
_cell.length_c   1.000
_cell.angle_alpha   90.00
_cell.angle_beta   90.00
_cell.angle_gamma   90.00
#
_symmetry.space_group_name_H-M   'P 1'
#
loop_
_entity.id
_entity.type
_entity.pdbx_description
1 polymer ?
#
loop_
_entity_poly.entity_id
_entity_poly.type
_entity_poly.pdbx_seq_one_letter_code
_entity_poly.pdbx_strand_id
1 'polypeptide(L)'
;MYSPFWAAWGHRTGGTRPRVDGGLPPRVARGQHPSRLRGGRGPPRATTGRKVPEPHPPGAELWLGPTTAQGPGGGPGQSRGPNASPDSHPEDSPRLPEGPLFLPHLPRPRRAPVCPCRPVCPALPRLAWCGPVPPVTRRRGEACLEPSWYFLQTPLASRGATGTMLGLGRLTFVLLAAAATCALAQQAPPWTEDCRKSTYPPSGPTYRGPVPWYTINLDLPPYKRWQELMAHKAPALKVLLNSMKNMINAFVPSGKLMQLVDEKLPGLLGSFPGPYEEEMKGIAAVTDIPLGEIISFNIFYEIFTICTSIITEDKQGHLLHGRNMDFGIFLGWNVNNNTWVVTEELKPLTVNLDFQRNNHTVFRASSFAGYVGILTGFRPGLFSLTLNERFGTNGGYVGIIEWILGKKDAMWIGFIVRSVLENGTSYEEAKNILTKTKILAPAYFILGGNKAGEGCVITRDRKQALDIYELNPKQDIWYVLQTNYDRWKSPFFLDDRRTPAKKCLNRITQENISFATIYDVLSTKPVLNKLTVFTTLMDVTKGQFETYLRDCPDPCIGW
;
A
#
# COMPACT_ATOMS: atom_id res chain seq x y z
N MET A 1 5.35 -18.65 15.70
CA MET A 1 4.76 -18.52 17.05
C MET A 1 5.11 -17.13 17.59
N TYR A 2 4.45 -16.07 17.12
CA TYR A 2 4.63 -14.69 17.60
C TYR A 2 3.31 -13.92 17.42
N SER A 3 2.41 -14.03 18.40
CA SER A 3 1.12 -13.32 18.42
C SER A 3 0.51 -13.00 19.82
N PRO A 4 1.24 -13.04 20.98
CA PRO A 4 0.62 -12.69 22.27
C PRO A 4 0.53 -11.18 22.51
N PHE A 5 1.48 -10.38 22.00
CA PHE A 5 1.68 -8.99 22.44
C PHE A 5 0.47 -8.07 22.23
N TRP A 6 -0.29 -8.27 21.14
CA TRP A 6 -1.52 -7.50 20.86
C TRP A 6 -2.81 -8.17 21.36
N ALA A 7 -2.74 -9.44 21.81
CA ALA A 7 -3.90 -10.20 22.28
C ALA A 7 -4.06 -10.20 23.81
N ALA A 8 -2.98 -9.99 24.57
CA ALA A 8 -2.95 -10.20 26.02
C ALA A 8 -3.61 -9.09 26.87
N TRP A 9 -3.81 -7.88 26.33
CA TRP A 9 -4.19 -6.70 27.13
C TRP A 9 -5.68 -6.28 27.01
N GLY A 10 -6.55 -7.19 26.57
CA GLY A 10 -8.00 -6.96 26.53
C GLY A 10 -8.73 -7.04 27.88
N HIS A 11 -8.08 -7.49 28.96
CA HIS A 11 -8.72 -7.70 30.26
C HIS A 11 -7.83 -7.26 31.45
N ARG A 12 -8.13 -6.09 32.05
CA ARG A 12 -8.18 -5.83 33.52
C ARG A 12 -8.34 -4.33 33.85
N THR A 13 -9.59 -3.85 33.92
CA THR A 13 -9.96 -2.61 34.60
C THR A 13 -11.30 -2.77 35.35
N GLY A 14 -11.37 -3.80 36.20
CA GLY A 14 -12.46 -3.96 37.17
C GLY A 14 -12.34 -2.94 38.32
N GLY A 15 -12.65 -1.68 38.05
CA GLY A 15 -12.62 -0.59 39.01
C GLY A 15 -13.96 -0.39 39.72
N THR A 16 -13.96 -0.45 41.05
CA THR A 16 -15.15 -0.28 41.89
C THR A 16 -15.71 1.16 41.82
N ARG A 17 -17.04 1.29 41.92
CA ARG A 17 -17.71 2.54 42.29
C ARG A 17 -18.58 2.31 43.53
N PRO A 18 -18.65 3.25 44.49
CA PRO A 18 -19.42 3.08 45.72
C PRO A 18 -20.93 3.25 45.48
N ARG A 19 -21.74 2.72 46.41
CA ARG A 19 -23.18 3.02 46.50
C ARG A 19 -23.40 4.40 47.11
N VAL A 20 -24.52 5.02 46.73
CA VAL A 20 -25.26 5.99 47.54
C VAL A 20 -26.73 5.62 47.43
N ASP A 21 -27.43 5.50 48.56
CA ASP A 21 -28.83 5.07 48.59
C ASP A 21 -29.81 6.23 48.34
N GLY A 22 -30.98 5.92 47.77
CA GLY A 22 -32.06 6.87 47.48
C GLY A 22 -33.40 6.15 47.29
N GLY A 23 -34.46 6.64 47.91
CA GLY A 23 -35.68 5.88 48.18
C GLY A 23 -36.77 5.85 47.08
N LEU A 24 -37.66 4.86 47.26
CA LEU A 24 -38.99 4.66 46.65
C LEU A 24 -39.92 5.90 46.81
N PRO A 25 -41.04 6.07 46.04
CA PRO A 25 -41.97 4.99 45.63
C PRO A 25 -42.64 5.03 44.23
N PRO A 26 -43.33 3.93 43.82
CA PRO A 26 -44.09 3.83 42.56
C PRO A 26 -45.63 3.73 42.75
N ARG A 27 -46.42 4.10 41.73
CA ARG A 27 -47.84 3.71 41.55
C ARG A 27 -48.27 3.68 40.07
N VAL A 28 -49.43 3.04 39.81
CA VAL A 28 -50.15 2.90 38.51
C VAL A 28 -49.42 1.97 37.50
N ALA A 29 -49.71 0.66 37.46
CA ALA A 29 -50.91 -0.02 36.91
C ALA A 29 -50.99 0.04 35.37
N ARG A 30 -50.57 -1.01 34.64
CA ARG A 30 -51.35 -2.21 34.23
C ARG A 30 -52.54 -1.92 33.29
N GLY A 31 -52.39 -2.32 32.03
CA GLY A 31 -53.46 -2.65 31.07
C GLY A 31 -53.03 -3.87 30.26
N GLN A 32 -53.96 -4.77 29.90
CA GLN A 32 -53.66 -6.07 29.30
C GLN A 32 -54.18 -6.22 27.86
N HIS A 33 -53.56 -7.12 27.10
CA HIS A 33 -54.13 -7.73 25.90
C HIS A 33 -55.45 -8.45 26.19
N PRO A 34 -56.33 -8.56 25.19
CA PRO A 34 -56.73 -9.89 24.72
C PRO A 34 -56.43 -10.09 23.22
N SER A 35 -57.00 -11.13 22.59
CA SER A 35 -56.52 -11.67 21.31
C SER A 35 -57.54 -12.48 20.49
N ARG A 36 -57.19 -12.72 19.21
CA ARG A 36 -57.63 -13.79 18.28
C ARG A 36 -59.02 -13.72 17.58
N LEU A 37 -58.91 -13.66 16.24
CA LEU A 37 -59.52 -14.54 15.21
C LEU A 37 -61.07 -14.69 15.11
N ARG A 38 -61.64 -14.29 13.96
CA ARG A 38 -62.06 -15.19 12.85
C ARG A 38 -62.79 -14.44 11.72
N GLY A 39 -62.86 -15.06 10.53
CA GLY A 39 -63.82 -14.73 9.47
C GLY A 39 -63.21 -14.00 8.25
N GLY A 40 -63.50 -14.50 7.05
CA GLY A 40 -63.10 -13.88 5.77
C GLY A 40 -63.92 -14.42 4.60
N ARG A 41 -63.85 -13.74 3.43
CA ARG A 41 -64.38 -14.19 2.13
C ARG A 41 -63.53 -13.62 0.98
N GLY A 42 -63.65 -14.22 -0.20
CA GLY A 42 -62.78 -14.03 -1.37
C GLY A 42 -63.19 -12.95 -2.40
N PRO A 43 -62.57 -12.95 -3.59
CA PRO A 43 -62.45 -11.79 -4.50
C PRO A 43 -63.44 -11.78 -5.69
N PRO A 44 -63.43 -10.72 -6.52
CA PRO A 44 -62.77 -10.78 -7.84
C PRO A 44 -61.68 -9.69 -8.02
N ARG A 45 -60.64 -9.78 -8.87
CA ARG A 45 -60.45 -10.24 -10.28
C ARG A 45 -60.86 -9.17 -11.33
N ALA A 46 -60.06 -9.02 -12.39
CA ALA A 46 -59.99 -7.81 -13.22
C ALA A 46 -60.15 -8.04 -14.75
N THR A 47 -60.47 -6.96 -15.49
CA THR A 47 -60.47 -6.85 -16.98
C THR A 47 -60.38 -5.35 -17.39
N THR A 48 -59.27 -4.87 -17.98
CA THR A 48 -58.98 -4.64 -19.44
C THR A 48 -59.71 -3.47 -20.15
N GLY A 49 -58.96 -2.55 -20.80
CA GLY A 49 -59.51 -1.61 -21.80
C GLY A 49 -58.53 -0.56 -22.36
N ARG A 50 -58.24 -0.60 -23.68
CA ARG A 50 -57.46 0.38 -24.50
C ARG A 50 -58.06 1.81 -24.46
N LYS A 51 -57.39 2.92 -24.87
CA LYS A 51 -56.55 3.17 -26.07
C LYS A 51 -55.76 4.51 -25.98
N VAL A 52 -54.87 4.79 -26.95
CA VAL A 52 -54.02 6.02 -27.08
C VAL A 52 -54.74 7.16 -27.85
N PRO A 53 -54.24 8.43 -27.85
CA PRO A 53 -53.18 8.87 -28.79
C PRO A 53 -52.09 9.81 -28.19
N GLU A 54 -51.03 10.04 -28.97
CA GLU A 54 -49.93 11.00 -28.73
C GLU A 54 -50.31 12.45 -29.09
N PRO A 55 -49.41 13.44 -28.89
CA PRO A 55 -48.69 13.92 -30.09
C PRO A 55 -47.17 14.21 -29.90
N HIS A 56 -46.44 14.17 -31.02
CA HIS A 56 -45.03 14.58 -31.16
C HIS A 56 -44.90 16.07 -31.60
N PRO A 57 -43.69 16.68 -31.55
CA PRO A 57 -43.50 18.13 -31.71
C PRO A 57 -43.09 18.58 -33.13
N PRO A 58 -43.23 19.88 -33.48
CA PRO A 58 -42.42 20.55 -34.49
C PRO A 58 -41.07 21.00 -33.88
N GLY A 59 -40.02 21.29 -34.64
CA GLY A 59 -39.86 21.23 -36.10
C GLY A 59 -38.67 22.11 -36.51
N ALA A 60 -37.90 21.69 -37.52
CA ALA A 60 -36.75 22.45 -38.02
C ALA A 60 -36.74 22.44 -39.55
N GLU A 61 -36.51 23.59 -40.18
CA GLU A 61 -36.38 23.75 -41.63
C GLU A 61 -35.07 24.47 -41.99
N LEU A 62 -34.65 24.33 -43.26
CA LEU A 62 -33.38 24.79 -43.80
C LEU A 62 -33.57 25.95 -44.81
N TRP A 63 -32.43 26.49 -45.28
CA TRP A 63 -32.24 27.40 -46.43
C TRP A 63 -32.52 28.89 -46.12
N LEU A 64 -31.59 29.81 -46.39
CA LEU A 64 -31.00 30.11 -47.71
C LEU A 64 -29.50 30.49 -47.67
N GLY A 65 -28.89 30.66 -48.86
CA GLY A 65 -27.45 30.83 -49.07
C GLY A 65 -26.90 32.28 -48.98
N PRO A 66 -25.57 32.46 -49.10
CA PRO A 66 -24.87 33.72 -48.83
C PRO A 66 -24.75 34.64 -50.05
N THR A 67 -24.65 35.95 -49.80
CA THR A 67 -24.37 36.98 -50.80
C THR A 67 -22.95 37.57 -50.71
N THR A 68 -22.34 37.66 -51.89
CA THR A 68 -21.25 38.55 -52.34
C THR A 68 -21.30 39.99 -51.79
N ALA A 69 -20.21 40.79 -51.74
CA ALA A 69 -18.76 40.56 -51.94
C ALA A 69 -18.01 41.90 -51.70
N GLN A 70 -16.66 41.89 -51.61
CA GLN A 70 -15.71 42.80 -52.32
C GLN A 70 -14.28 42.76 -51.69
N GLY A 71 -13.24 42.82 -52.54
CA GLY A 71 -11.85 43.18 -52.18
C GLY A 71 -11.56 44.65 -52.54
N PRO A 72 -10.32 45.09 -52.88
CA PRO A 72 -9.06 44.36 -53.18
C PRO A 72 -7.97 44.63 -52.11
N GLY A 73 -6.67 44.29 -52.21
CA GLY A 73 -5.77 43.62 -53.19
C GLY A 73 -4.33 43.68 -52.61
N GLY A 74 -3.25 43.11 -53.18
CA GLY A 74 -3.03 42.32 -54.39
C GLY A 74 -1.67 41.59 -54.33
N GLY A 75 -1.26 40.89 -55.40
CA GLY A 75 0.00 40.12 -55.49
C GLY A 75 1.16 40.89 -56.17
N PRO A 76 2.13 40.24 -56.88
CA PRO A 76 2.19 38.82 -57.26
C PRO A 76 3.57 38.12 -57.09
N GLY A 77 3.64 36.82 -57.42
CA GLY A 77 4.90 36.07 -57.60
C GLY A 77 4.71 34.59 -57.98
N GLN A 78 4.90 34.24 -59.26
CA GLN A 78 5.00 32.85 -59.78
C GLN A 78 6.45 32.65 -60.31
N SER A 79 6.99 31.46 -60.63
CA SER A 79 6.45 30.10 -60.90
C SER A 79 7.50 29.04 -60.46
N ARG A 80 7.61 27.75 -60.86
CA ARG A 80 7.05 26.94 -61.97
C ARG A 80 7.18 25.43 -61.66
N GLY A 81 6.56 24.57 -62.50
CA GLY A 81 6.85 23.12 -62.61
C GLY A 81 7.65 22.81 -63.90
N PRO A 82 7.53 21.62 -64.55
CA PRO A 82 6.36 20.69 -64.48
C PRO A 82 6.63 19.15 -64.60
N ASN A 83 5.53 18.37 -64.57
CA ASN A 83 5.30 17.05 -65.21
C ASN A 83 6.01 15.78 -64.66
N ALA A 84 5.41 14.57 -64.71
CA ALA A 84 4.04 14.15 -65.07
C ALA A 84 3.67 12.74 -64.49
N SER A 85 2.39 12.35 -64.65
CA SER A 85 1.75 11.05 -64.34
C SER A 85 0.98 10.57 -65.61
N PRO A 86 0.12 9.51 -65.64
CA PRO A 86 -0.26 8.47 -64.65
C PRO A 86 -0.27 7.02 -65.24
N ASP A 87 -0.88 6.03 -64.56
CA ASP A 87 -1.90 5.07 -65.08
C ASP A 87 -2.16 3.88 -64.11
N SER A 88 -3.10 2.96 -64.45
CA SER A 88 -4.18 2.57 -63.51
C SER A 88 -4.73 1.12 -63.53
N HIS A 89 -4.94 0.55 -62.33
CA HIS A 89 -5.94 -0.48 -61.95
C HIS A 89 -5.94 -1.85 -62.74
N PRO A 90 -6.84 -2.82 -62.46
CA PRO A 90 -6.68 -3.81 -61.37
C PRO A 90 -6.85 -5.29 -61.83
N GLU A 91 -6.76 -6.27 -60.91
CA GLU A 91 -7.75 -7.36 -60.65
C GLU A 91 -7.19 -8.62 -59.92
N ASP A 92 -8.15 -9.32 -59.29
CA ASP A 92 -8.28 -10.76 -59.01
C ASP A 92 -7.46 -11.57 -57.97
N SER A 93 -8.11 -12.65 -57.51
CA SER A 93 -7.65 -13.65 -56.55
C SER A 93 -8.34 -15.01 -56.77
N PRO A 94 -7.63 -16.15 -56.69
CA PRO A 94 -8.26 -17.46 -56.51
C PRO A 94 -8.00 -18.09 -55.13
N ARG A 95 -8.62 -19.26 -54.89
CA ARG A 95 -8.86 -19.84 -53.56
C ARG A 95 -7.96 -21.05 -53.24
N LEU A 96 -8.03 -21.48 -51.98
CA LEU A 96 -7.49 -22.75 -51.45
C LEU A 96 -8.02 -23.98 -52.22
N PRO A 97 -7.35 -25.14 -52.05
CA PRO A 97 -8.03 -26.25 -51.39
C PRO A 97 -7.23 -26.90 -50.23
N GLU A 98 -7.91 -27.77 -49.47
CA GLU A 98 -7.37 -28.52 -48.33
C GLU A 98 -6.76 -29.89 -48.75
N GLY A 99 -5.94 -30.50 -47.88
CA GLY A 99 -5.50 -31.90 -48.06
C GLY A 99 -4.32 -32.31 -47.15
N PRO A 100 -4.43 -33.36 -46.31
CA PRO A 100 -3.39 -33.73 -45.33
C PRO A 100 -2.54 -34.95 -45.75
N LEU A 101 -1.30 -35.06 -45.23
CA LEU A 101 -0.58 -36.34 -45.16
C LEU A 101 0.50 -36.39 -44.05
N PHE A 102 0.83 -37.62 -43.65
CA PHE A 102 1.43 -38.06 -42.39
C PHE A 102 2.92 -37.75 -42.14
N LEU A 103 3.30 -37.83 -40.85
CA LEU A 103 4.67 -38.01 -40.33
C LEU A 103 5.35 -39.30 -40.85
N PRO A 104 6.70 -39.37 -40.79
CA PRO A 104 7.28 -40.24 -39.76
C PRO A 104 8.48 -39.64 -38.98
N HIS A 105 8.83 -40.29 -37.85
CA HIS A 105 9.93 -39.93 -36.95
C HIS A 105 11.33 -40.34 -37.48
N LEU A 106 12.39 -39.78 -36.87
CA LEU A 106 13.69 -40.46 -36.53
C LEU A 106 14.49 -39.57 -35.52
N PRO A 107 15.58 -40.01 -34.85
CA PRO A 107 15.44 -40.41 -33.44
C PRO A 107 16.34 -39.67 -32.41
N ARG A 108 16.11 -39.98 -31.12
CA ARG A 108 17.03 -39.69 -29.99
C ARG A 108 18.11 -40.78 -29.82
N PRO A 109 19.36 -40.44 -29.46
CA PRO A 109 20.31 -41.39 -28.87
C PRO A 109 20.16 -41.50 -27.33
N ARG A 110 20.63 -42.61 -26.73
CA ARG A 110 20.74 -42.82 -25.28
C ARG A 110 22.07 -43.50 -24.90
N ARG A 111 22.79 -42.89 -23.94
CA ARG A 111 23.73 -43.47 -22.95
C ARG A 111 24.70 -44.62 -23.35
N ALA A 112 25.99 -44.35 -23.20
CA ALA A 112 26.96 -45.26 -22.56
C ALA A 112 28.09 -44.43 -21.89
N PRO A 113 28.79 -44.91 -20.82
CA PRO A 113 29.77 -44.13 -20.07
C PRO A 113 31.23 -44.51 -20.36
N VAL A 114 32.17 -43.56 -20.20
CA VAL A 114 33.62 -43.82 -20.15
C VAL A 114 34.33 -42.89 -19.15
N CYS A 115 35.11 -43.48 -18.25
CA CYS A 115 36.30 -42.91 -17.61
C CYS A 115 37.44 -43.91 -17.89
N PRO A 116 38.72 -43.49 -18.06
CA PRO A 116 39.60 -43.44 -16.88
C PRO A 116 40.79 -42.43 -16.94
N CYS A 117 41.61 -42.50 -15.88
CA CYS A 117 43.03 -42.09 -15.75
C CYS A 117 43.41 -40.63 -15.38
N ARG A 118 44.45 -40.56 -14.53
CA ARG A 118 45.23 -39.37 -14.10
C ARG A 118 46.53 -39.25 -14.90
N PRO A 119 47.25 -38.12 -14.78
CA PRO A 119 48.56 -38.15 -14.09
C PRO A 119 48.64 -37.10 -12.95
N VAL A 120 49.11 -37.44 -11.74
CA VAL A 120 50.51 -37.41 -11.23
C VAL A 120 50.97 -36.00 -10.78
N CYS A 121 51.43 -35.91 -9.53
CA CYS A 121 52.12 -34.75 -8.96
C CYS A 121 53.55 -35.14 -8.54
N PRO A 122 54.51 -34.21 -8.61
CA PRO A 122 55.63 -34.09 -7.67
C PRO A 122 55.49 -32.81 -6.82
N ALA A 123 56.25 -32.54 -5.75
CA ALA A 123 56.87 -33.36 -4.70
C ALA A 123 57.38 -32.37 -3.61
N LEU A 124 57.54 -32.82 -2.35
CA LEU A 124 58.06 -31.99 -1.24
C LEU A 124 59.60 -32.07 -1.14
N PRO A 125 60.26 -31.11 -0.43
CA PRO A 125 60.53 -31.30 1.01
C PRO A 125 60.01 -30.11 1.87
N ARG A 126 59.59 -30.20 3.14
CA ARG A 126 59.86 -31.05 4.33
C ARG A 126 61.13 -30.74 5.16
N LEU A 127 60.88 -30.12 6.34
CA LEU A 127 61.43 -30.37 7.69
C LEU A 127 60.27 -29.95 8.64
N ALA A 128 59.75 -30.70 9.64
CA ALA A 128 60.30 -31.56 10.71
C ALA A 128 60.95 -30.75 11.85
N TRP A 129 60.63 -30.92 13.14
CA TRP A 129 59.75 -31.87 13.88
C TRP A 129 59.13 -31.15 15.13
N CYS A 130 58.45 -31.71 16.17
CA CYS A 130 58.25 -33.08 16.69
C CYS A 130 56.87 -33.20 17.43
N GLY A 131 56.77 -34.00 18.53
CA GLY A 131 55.64 -34.10 19.51
C GLY A 131 56.16 -34.16 20.97
N PRO A 132 55.48 -34.76 21.99
CA PRO A 132 54.26 -35.61 21.97
C PRO A 132 53.16 -35.26 23.04
N VAL A 133 52.20 -36.18 23.28
CA VAL A 133 50.92 -36.11 24.07
C VAL A 133 50.61 -37.56 24.56
N PRO A 134 49.94 -37.91 25.73
CA PRO A 134 48.78 -37.33 26.47
C PRO A 134 49.04 -37.28 28.03
N PRO A 135 48.15 -37.57 29.06
CA PRO A 135 46.68 -37.76 29.17
C PRO A 135 45.89 -37.18 30.40
N VAL A 136 44.57 -36.97 30.21
CA VAL A 136 43.38 -37.23 31.09
C VAL A 136 43.38 -36.96 32.62
N THR A 137 42.45 -36.11 33.10
CA THR A 137 41.60 -36.37 34.31
C THR A 137 40.29 -35.53 34.33
N ARG A 138 39.54 -35.44 35.46
CA ARG A 138 38.06 -35.33 35.48
C ARG A 138 37.49 -34.42 36.60
N ARG A 139 36.35 -33.71 36.31
CA ARG A 139 35.29 -33.14 37.20
C ARG A 139 35.27 -31.61 37.48
N ARG A 140 34.03 -31.05 37.38
CA ARG A 140 33.31 -30.05 38.21
C ARG A 140 33.95 -28.68 38.54
N GLY A 141 33.18 -27.61 38.40
CA GLY A 141 33.37 -26.33 39.10
C GLY A 141 32.51 -25.19 38.53
N GLU A 142 32.26 -24.17 39.36
CA GLU A 142 31.65 -22.83 39.15
C GLU A 142 31.23 -22.35 37.72
N ALA A 143 30.11 -21.64 37.47
CA ALA A 143 29.21 -20.78 38.25
C ALA A 143 29.64 -19.29 38.45
N CYS A 144 28.64 -18.39 38.46
CA CYS A 144 28.79 -16.95 38.20
C CYS A 144 29.32 -16.11 39.38
N LEU A 145 29.85 -14.92 39.06
CA LEU A 145 29.95 -13.78 39.98
C LEU A 145 29.54 -12.46 39.30
N GLU A 146 28.71 -11.68 39.99
CA GLU A 146 28.50 -10.24 39.74
C GLU A 146 29.53 -9.40 40.54
N PRO A 147 29.63 -8.08 40.27
CA PRO A 147 29.91 -7.08 41.30
C PRO A 147 28.64 -6.28 41.66
N SER A 148 28.49 -5.95 42.93
CA SER A 148 27.22 -5.55 43.55
C SER A 148 27.08 -4.06 43.90
N TRP A 149 25.85 -3.68 44.26
CA TRP A 149 25.45 -2.37 44.76
C TRP A 149 26.22 -1.90 45.99
N TYR A 150 26.42 -0.57 46.11
CA TYR A 150 26.73 0.09 47.38
C TYR A 150 25.70 1.19 47.69
N PHE A 151 25.13 1.12 48.90
CA PHE A 151 24.32 2.19 49.51
C PHE A 151 25.24 3.27 50.13
N LEU A 152 24.76 4.51 50.19
CA LEU A 152 25.27 5.51 51.14
C LEU A 152 24.12 6.45 51.56
N GLN A 153 24.17 6.91 52.81
CA GLN A 153 23.01 7.47 53.53
C GLN A 153 23.04 9.00 53.58
N THR A 154 21.86 9.63 53.66
CA THR A 154 21.70 11.07 53.91
C THR A 154 21.71 11.39 55.41
N PRO A 155 22.54 12.33 55.89
CA PRO A 155 22.43 12.89 57.24
C PRO A 155 21.36 14.01 57.32
N LEU A 156 20.93 14.34 58.54
CA LEU A 156 19.92 15.37 58.82
C LEU A 156 20.47 16.81 58.73
N ALA A 157 19.56 17.78 58.56
CA ALA A 157 19.85 19.20 58.50
C ALA A 157 20.12 19.84 59.88
N SER A 158 20.94 20.90 59.89
CA SER A 158 21.08 21.86 60.99
C SER A 158 20.84 23.29 60.50
N ARG A 159 20.49 24.21 61.42
CA ARG A 159 20.10 25.60 61.09
C ARG A 159 21.32 26.54 61.03
N GLY A 160 21.33 27.45 60.06
CA GLY A 160 22.24 28.60 59.93
C GLY A 160 21.61 29.63 58.99
N ALA A 161 21.95 30.92 59.10
CA ALA A 161 21.17 32.01 58.50
C ALA A 161 22.03 33.10 57.80
N THR A 162 21.34 34.00 57.08
CA THR A 162 21.82 35.24 56.40
C THR A 162 22.58 35.05 55.08
N GLY A 163 22.52 36.07 54.20
CA GLY A 163 23.22 36.11 52.90
C GLY A 163 22.32 36.48 51.69
N THR A 164 22.06 37.77 51.48
CA THR A 164 21.22 38.27 50.37
C THR A 164 21.97 38.36 49.03
N MET A 165 21.70 37.45 48.09
CA MET A 165 21.80 37.68 46.63
C MET A 165 20.95 36.67 45.84
N LEU A 166 19.63 36.87 45.78
CA LEU A 166 18.72 36.07 44.95
C LEU A 166 17.78 36.94 44.10
N GLY A 167 18.27 37.35 42.94
CA GLY A 167 17.49 38.05 41.90
C GLY A 167 17.78 37.47 40.52
N LEU A 168 18.82 37.99 39.86
CA LEU A 168 19.14 37.65 38.46
C LEU A 168 19.43 36.15 38.24
N GLY A 169 20.25 35.53 39.11
CA GLY A 169 20.77 34.17 38.90
C GLY A 169 19.70 33.07 38.79
N ARG A 170 18.55 33.21 39.47
CA ARG A 170 17.46 32.22 39.36
C ARG A 170 16.73 32.32 38.03
N LEU A 171 16.55 33.52 37.48
CA LEU A 171 15.84 33.69 36.21
C LEU A 171 16.65 33.12 35.04
N THR A 172 17.97 33.36 35.01
CA THR A 172 18.86 32.74 34.02
C THR A 172 18.99 31.23 34.22
N PHE A 173 19.03 30.71 35.46
CA PHE A 173 19.01 29.25 35.67
C PHE A 173 17.70 28.59 35.21
N VAL A 174 16.55 29.23 35.44
CA VAL A 174 15.24 28.71 34.96
C VAL A 174 15.15 28.77 33.43
N LEU A 175 15.63 29.85 32.80
CA LEU A 175 15.67 29.95 31.33
C LEU A 175 16.66 28.95 30.70
N LEU A 176 17.82 28.73 31.30
CA LEU A 176 18.79 27.71 30.86
C LEU A 176 18.26 26.30 31.09
N ALA A 177 17.59 26.02 32.21
CA ALA A 177 16.96 24.73 32.46
C ALA A 177 15.77 24.47 31.53
N ALA A 178 14.97 25.49 31.20
CA ALA A 178 13.91 25.40 30.19
C ALA A 178 14.49 25.15 28.79
N ALA A 179 15.53 25.90 28.38
CA ALA A 179 16.22 25.67 27.11
C ALA A 179 16.86 24.27 27.03
N ALA A 180 17.51 23.81 28.11
CA ALA A 180 18.09 22.47 28.19
C ALA A 180 17.04 21.36 28.16
N THR A 181 15.91 21.52 28.87
CA THR A 181 14.82 20.52 28.82
C THR A 181 14.11 20.52 27.47
N CYS A 182 13.94 21.66 26.79
CA CYS A 182 13.46 21.71 25.41
C CYS A 182 14.44 21.04 24.43
N ALA A 183 15.76 21.24 24.59
CA ALA A 183 16.77 20.61 23.75
C ALA A 183 16.84 19.08 23.97
N LEU A 184 16.77 18.62 25.23
CA LEU A 184 16.72 17.20 25.58
C LEU A 184 15.41 16.54 25.13
N ALA A 185 14.29 17.26 25.13
CA ALA A 185 13.00 16.75 24.63
C ALA A 185 13.03 16.44 23.11
N GLN A 186 13.91 17.07 22.33
CA GLN A 186 14.13 16.72 20.92
C GLN A 186 15.03 15.49 20.72
N GLN A 187 15.73 15.04 21.77
CA GLN A 187 16.61 13.87 21.73
C GLN A 187 15.92 12.58 22.21
N ALA A 188 14.82 12.70 22.96
CA ALA A 188 14.00 11.58 23.41
C ALA A 188 12.98 11.13 22.33
N PRO A 189 12.66 9.83 22.22
CA PRO A 189 11.55 9.37 21.38
C PRO A 189 10.18 9.88 21.88
N PRO A 190 9.21 10.14 20.99
CA PRO A 190 9.29 10.03 19.54
C PRO A 190 9.98 11.25 18.91
N TRP A 191 10.96 11.00 18.02
CA TRP A 191 11.65 12.05 17.26
C TRP A 191 10.74 12.66 16.18
N THR A 192 9.87 13.55 16.64
CA THR A 192 8.94 14.33 15.83
C THR A 192 9.52 15.71 15.55
N GLU A 193 9.04 16.37 14.50
CA GLU A 193 9.48 17.73 14.15
C GLU A 193 8.28 18.66 13.91
N ASP A 194 8.55 19.97 13.87
CA ASP A 194 7.53 20.94 13.50
C ASP A 194 7.32 20.92 11.97
N CYS A 195 6.10 21.23 11.52
CA CYS A 195 5.68 21.07 10.12
C CYS A 195 6.71 21.63 9.12
N ARG A 196 7.28 20.76 8.29
CA ARG A 196 8.28 21.14 7.29
C ARG A 196 7.67 22.04 6.21
N LYS A 197 8.55 22.71 5.47
CA LYS A 197 8.23 23.59 4.35
C LYS A 197 9.29 23.44 3.26
N SER A 198 8.91 23.70 2.01
CA SER A 198 9.81 23.79 0.86
C SER A 198 10.64 22.51 0.62
N THR A 199 10.05 21.35 0.90
CA THR A 199 10.67 20.03 0.61
C THR A 199 10.40 19.55 -0.82
N TYR A 200 9.59 20.29 -1.57
CA TYR A 200 9.25 20.06 -2.98
C TYR A 200 9.77 21.21 -3.86
N PRO A 201 10.34 20.95 -5.06
CA PRO A 201 10.57 19.63 -5.65
C PRO A 201 11.58 18.79 -4.83
N PRO A 202 11.45 17.45 -4.80
CA PRO A 202 12.19 16.61 -3.85
C PRO A 202 13.70 16.71 -3.97
N SER A 203 14.35 16.97 -2.83
CA SER A 203 15.79 17.13 -2.70
C SER A 203 16.28 16.87 -1.28
N GLY A 204 17.60 16.82 -1.09
CA GLY A 204 18.23 16.63 0.22
C GLY A 204 18.06 15.22 0.82
N PRO A 205 18.42 15.02 2.10
CA PRO A 205 18.61 13.69 2.69
C PRO A 205 17.31 12.93 3.00
N THR A 206 16.15 13.49 2.66
CA THR A 206 14.84 12.80 2.74
C THR A 206 14.32 12.33 1.37
N TYR A 207 15.14 12.43 0.32
CA TYR A 207 14.85 12.04 -1.05
C TYR A 207 15.94 11.05 -1.53
N ARG A 208 15.56 9.78 -1.68
CA ARG A 208 16.45 8.70 -2.14
C ARG A 208 16.63 8.71 -3.66
N GLY A 209 15.64 9.21 -4.41
CA GLY A 209 15.67 9.30 -5.87
C GLY A 209 14.29 9.17 -6.54
N PRO A 210 14.24 9.31 -7.88
CA PRO A 210 13.01 9.16 -8.64
C PRO A 210 12.60 7.70 -8.75
N VAL A 211 11.30 7.45 -8.95
CA VAL A 211 10.78 6.10 -9.27
C VAL A 211 10.71 5.92 -10.80
N PRO A 212 11.31 4.85 -11.37
CA PRO A 212 11.28 4.61 -12.82
C PRO A 212 9.90 4.16 -13.30
N TRP A 213 9.57 4.52 -14.54
CA TRP A 213 8.33 4.17 -15.23
C TRP A 213 8.50 2.94 -16.13
N TYR A 214 7.46 2.09 -16.17
CA TYR A 214 7.33 0.97 -17.10
C TYR A 214 5.90 0.90 -17.65
N THR A 215 5.74 0.46 -18.90
CA THR A 215 4.42 0.23 -19.50
C THR A 215 4.01 -1.23 -19.28
N ILE A 216 2.80 -1.47 -18.78
CA ILE A 216 2.22 -2.81 -18.68
C ILE A 216 1.11 -2.94 -19.70
N ASN A 217 1.40 -3.60 -20.82
CA ASN A 217 0.43 -3.80 -21.89
C ASN A 217 -0.57 -4.90 -21.51
N LEU A 218 -1.84 -4.52 -21.30
CA LEU A 218 -2.96 -5.39 -20.95
C LEU A 218 -3.48 -6.23 -22.13
N ASP A 219 -3.17 -5.86 -23.37
CA ASP A 219 -3.52 -6.62 -24.58
C ASP A 219 -2.66 -7.90 -24.69
N LEU A 220 -1.49 -7.93 -24.02
CA LEU A 220 -0.69 -9.15 -23.88
C LEU A 220 -1.42 -10.17 -22.98
N PRO A 221 -1.30 -11.49 -23.28
CA PRO A 221 -1.73 -12.54 -22.38
C PRO A 221 -1.13 -12.34 -20.98
N PRO A 222 -1.89 -12.51 -19.89
CA PRO A 222 -1.46 -12.28 -18.51
C PRO A 222 -0.02 -12.71 -18.18
N TYR A 223 0.34 -13.96 -18.52
CA TYR A 223 1.68 -14.54 -18.36
C TYR A 223 2.84 -13.74 -18.98
N LYS A 224 2.57 -12.90 -19.99
CA LYS A 224 3.58 -12.09 -20.69
C LYS A 224 3.69 -10.64 -20.20
N ARG A 225 2.73 -10.15 -19.41
CA ARG A 225 2.59 -8.71 -19.09
C ARG A 225 3.76 -8.10 -18.29
N TRP A 226 4.43 -8.91 -17.48
CA TRP A 226 5.47 -8.46 -16.54
C TRP A 226 6.90 -8.74 -17.01
N GLN A 227 7.09 -9.36 -18.19
CA GLN A 227 8.38 -9.97 -18.56
C GLN A 227 9.52 -8.95 -18.70
N GLU A 228 9.27 -7.80 -19.32
CA GLU A 228 10.25 -6.71 -19.47
C GLU A 228 10.64 -6.08 -18.11
N LEU A 229 9.67 -5.84 -17.24
CA LEU A 229 9.93 -5.35 -15.89
C LEU A 229 10.77 -6.36 -15.10
N MET A 230 10.44 -7.65 -15.18
CA MET A 230 11.15 -8.71 -14.47
C MET A 230 12.59 -8.88 -14.98
N ALA A 231 12.83 -8.75 -16.28
CA ALA A 231 14.19 -8.79 -16.83
C ALA A 231 15.12 -7.75 -16.17
N HIS A 232 14.60 -6.56 -15.84
CA HIS A 232 15.35 -5.50 -15.16
C HIS A 232 15.36 -5.60 -13.62
N LYS A 233 14.30 -6.15 -13.01
CA LYS A 233 14.10 -6.13 -11.54
C LYS A 233 14.30 -7.48 -10.82
N ALA A 234 14.44 -8.59 -11.55
CA ALA A 234 14.70 -9.91 -10.98
C ALA A 234 15.87 -9.95 -9.97
N PRO A 235 17.02 -9.27 -10.18
CA PRO A 235 18.11 -9.30 -9.21
C PRO A 235 17.71 -8.74 -7.84
N ALA A 236 17.01 -7.61 -7.81
CA ALA A 236 16.51 -7.00 -6.58
C ALA A 236 15.43 -7.87 -5.90
N LEU A 237 14.58 -8.53 -6.68
CA LEU A 237 13.55 -9.43 -6.14
C LEU A 237 14.17 -10.68 -5.51
N LYS A 238 15.23 -11.24 -6.13
CA LYS A 238 15.99 -12.35 -5.53
C LYS A 238 16.71 -11.94 -4.24
N VAL A 239 17.23 -10.72 -4.14
CA VAL A 239 17.81 -10.20 -2.89
C VAL A 239 16.76 -10.18 -1.78
N LEU A 240 15.61 -9.52 -2.01
CA LEU A 240 14.53 -9.44 -1.03
C LEU A 240 14.05 -10.83 -0.57
N LEU A 241 13.73 -11.72 -1.51
CA LEU A 241 13.22 -13.05 -1.16
C LEU A 241 14.25 -13.91 -0.41
N ASN A 242 15.54 -13.74 -0.70
CA ASN A 242 16.61 -14.37 0.07
C ASN A 242 16.72 -13.78 1.48
N SER A 243 16.59 -12.47 1.67
CA SER A 243 16.54 -11.84 2.99
C SER A 243 15.33 -12.31 3.80
N MET A 244 14.15 -12.42 3.18
CA MET A 244 12.95 -13.00 3.82
C MET A 244 13.14 -14.48 4.19
N LYS A 245 13.69 -15.30 3.29
CA LYS A 245 14.08 -16.71 3.55
C LYS A 245 15.03 -16.84 4.74
N ASN A 246 16.10 -16.04 4.76
CA ASN A 246 17.12 -16.08 5.80
C ASN A 246 16.53 -15.74 7.18
N MET A 247 15.65 -14.74 7.22
CA MET A 247 14.90 -14.36 8.42
C MET A 247 13.93 -15.46 8.88
N ILE A 248 13.14 -16.03 7.96
CA ILE A 248 12.23 -17.15 8.25
C ILE A 248 13.01 -18.36 8.78
N ASN A 249 14.15 -18.70 8.17
CA ASN A 249 15.02 -19.79 8.61
C ASN A 249 15.70 -19.50 9.96
N ALA A 250 16.02 -18.25 10.29
CA ALA A 250 16.53 -17.90 11.62
C ALA A 250 15.50 -18.18 12.73
N PHE A 251 14.21 -17.96 12.48
CA PHE A 251 13.13 -18.30 13.41
C PHE A 251 12.64 -19.76 13.31
N VAL A 252 12.87 -20.44 12.17
CA VAL A 252 12.47 -21.83 11.92
C VAL A 252 13.63 -22.62 11.27
N PRO A 253 14.72 -22.93 12.01
CA PRO A 253 15.96 -23.47 11.44
C PRO A 253 15.86 -24.83 10.74
N SER A 254 14.73 -25.51 10.88
CA SER A 254 14.47 -26.80 10.22
C SER A 254 14.29 -26.72 8.69
N GLY A 255 14.17 -25.51 8.11
CA GLY A 255 13.92 -25.29 6.67
C GLY A 255 12.52 -25.73 6.17
N LYS A 256 11.81 -26.58 6.92
CA LYS A 256 10.51 -27.17 6.56
C LYS A 256 9.44 -26.14 6.20
N LEU A 257 9.48 -24.94 6.77
CA LEU A 257 8.53 -23.88 6.43
C LEU A 257 8.75 -23.36 5.00
N MET A 258 10.00 -23.18 4.56
CA MET A 258 10.28 -22.83 3.17
C MET A 258 9.93 -23.99 2.23
N GLN A 259 10.26 -25.24 2.58
CA GLN A 259 9.85 -26.40 1.78
C GLN A 259 8.31 -26.49 1.60
N LEU A 260 7.52 -26.13 2.62
CA LEU A 260 6.07 -26.04 2.52
C LEU A 260 5.61 -24.85 1.65
N VAL A 261 6.29 -23.71 1.69
CA VAL A 261 6.05 -22.58 0.78
C VAL A 261 6.30 -23.01 -0.67
N ASP A 262 7.46 -23.58 -0.95
CA ASP A 262 7.94 -23.86 -2.30
C ASP A 262 7.17 -25.02 -2.95
N GLU A 263 6.92 -26.12 -2.21
CA GLU A 263 6.25 -27.31 -2.74
C GLU A 263 4.72 -27.31 -2.60
N LYS A 264 4.15 -26.72 -1.53
CA LYS A 264 2.75 -26.99 -1.12
C LYS A 264 1.85 -25.77 -1.17
N LEU A 265 2.36 -24.55 -0.95
CA LEU A 265 1.52 -23.35 -0.90
C LEU A 265 0.68 -23.10 -2.17
N PRO A 266 1.18 -23.29 -3.41
CA PRO A 266 0.36 -23.15 -4.61
C PRO A 266 -0.82 -24.13 -4.65
N GLY A 267 -0.62 -25.37 -4.20
CA GLY A 267 -1.68 -26.37 -4.11
C GLY A 267 -2.66 -26.11 -2.97
N LEU A 268 -2.16 -25.62 -1.83
CA LEU A 268 -2.93 -25.33 -0.62
C LEU A 268 -3.86 -24.12 -0.79
N LEU A 269 -3.41 -23.08 -1.51
CA LEU A 269 -4.25 -21.95 -1.89
C LEU A 269 -5.08 -22.26 -3.15
N GLY A 270 -4.67 -23.24 -3.95
CA GLY A 270 -5.28 -23.61 -5.22
C GLY A 270 -5.26 -22.46 -6.23
N SER A 271 -6.16 -22.52 -7.21
CA SER A 271 -6.27 -21.46 -8.21
C SER A 271 -6.67 -20.10 -7.63
N PHE A 272 -6.10 -19.05 -8.22
CA PHE A 272 -6.45 -17.65 -8.01
C PHE A 272 -7.28 -17.16 -9.20
N PRO A 273 -8.11 -16.12 -9.06
CA PRO A 273 -8.80 -15.54 -10.20
C PRO A 273 -7.81 -15.02 -11.26
N GLY A 274 -8.19 -15.10 -12.53
CA GLY A 274 -7.50 -14.38 -13.60
C GLY A 274 -7.65 -12.85 -13.40
N PRO A 275 -6.67 -12.03 -13.80
CA PRO A 275 -5.42 -12.40 -14.48
C PRO A 275 -4.28 -12.81 -13.53
N TYR A 276 -4.46 -12.66 -12.21
CA TYR A 276 -3.38 -12.67 -11.21
C TYR A 276 -2.58 -13.98 -11.16
N GLU A 277 -3.22 -15.14 -11.32
CA GLU A 277 -2.53 -16.44 -11.29
C GLU A 277 -1.48 -16.56 -12.40
N GLU A 278 -1.86 -16.24 -13.63
CA GLU A 278 -0.99 -16.35 -14.80
C GLU A 278 0.11 -15.27 -14.80
N GLU A 279 -0.19 -14.07 -14.29
CA GLU A 279 0.82 -13.04 -14.09
C GLU A 279 1.89 -13.47 -13.06
N MET A 280 1.50 -14.08 -11.94
CA MET A 280 2.45 -14.65 -10.96
C MET A 280 3.27 -15.81 -11.55
N LYS A 281 2.67 -16.68 -12.38
CA LYS A 281 3.39 -17.73 -13.12
C LYS A 281 4.40 -17.15 -14.13
N GLY A 282 4.03 -16.08 -14.83
CA GLY A 282 4.90 -15.37 -15.77
C GLY A 282 6.10 -14.73 -15.08
N ILE A 283 5.88 -14.12 -13.92
CA ILE A 283 6.94 -13.60 -13.05
C ILE A 283 7.87 -14.72 -12.58
N ALA A 284 7.33 -15.80 -12.01
CA ALA A 284 8.11 -16.95 -11.55
C ALA A 284 9.01 -17.53 -12.65
N ALA A 285 8.47 -17.68 -13.87
CA ALA A 285 9.19 -18.25 -15.01
C ALA A 285 10.29 -17.35 -15.58
N VAL A 286 10.08 -16.03 -15.71
CA VAL A 286 11.11 -15.10 -16.20
C VAL A 286 12.19 -14.83 -15.15
N THR A 287 11.81 -14.82 -13.88
CA THR A 287 12.76 -14.57 -12.79
C THR A 287 13.57 -15.80 -12.41
N ASP A 288 13.13 -17.02 -12.75
CA ASP A 288 13.63 -18.28 -12.17
C ASP A 288 13.55 -18.24 -10.63
N ILE A 289 12.32 -18.09 -10.14
CA ILE A 289 11.95 -18.06 -8.71
C ILE A 289 10.74 -18.99 -8.52
N PRO A 290 10.77 -19.92 -7.55
CA PRO A 290 9.62 -20.76 -7.21
C PRO A 290 8.31 -19.99 -7.03
N LEU A 291 7.23 -20.48 -7.66
CA LEU A 291 5.91 -19.85 -7.64
C LEU A 291 5.35 -19.66 -6.21
N GLY A 292 5.70 -20.55 -5.28
CA GLY A 292 5.36 -20.42 -3.86
C GLY A 292 5.92 -19.16 -3.20
N GLU A 293 7.10 -18.71 -3.61
CA GLU A 293 7.72 -17.47 -3.11
C GLU A 293 7.06 -16.23 -3.72
N ILE A 294 6.77 -16.24 -5.02
CA ILE A 294 6.05 -15.15 -5.71
C ILE A 294 4.65 -14.99 -5.11
N ILE A 295 3.95 -16.09 -4.86
CA ILE A 295 2.66 -16.08 -4.15
C ILE A 295 2.84 -15.53 -2.73
N SER A 296 3.85 -15.99 -1.99
CA SER A 296 4.14 -15.50 -0.63
C SER A 296 4.40 -13.98 -0.61
N PHE A 297 5.17 -13.45 -1.57
CA PHE A 297 5.39 -12.02 -1.75
C PHE A 297 4.08 -11.26 -1.96
N ASN A 298 3.17 -11.81 -2.77
CA ASN A 298 1.85 -11.23 -2.98
C ASN A 298 0.91 -11.34 -1.76
N ILE A 299 1.19 -12.24 -0.81
CA ILE A 299 0.46 -12.37 0.46
C ILE A 299 1.01 -11.42 1.53
N PHE A 300 2.32 -11.16 1.58
CA PHE A 300 2.94 -10.35 2.65
C PHE A 300 2.43 -8.90 2.71
N TYR A 301 1.93 -8.35 1.59
CA TYR A 301 1.29 -7.02 1.55
C TYR A 301 -0.11 -6.95 2.19
N GLU A 302 -0.71 -8.09 2.55
CA GLU A 302 -2.02 -8.15 3.20
C GLU A 302 -1.89 -8.16 4.76
N ILE A 303 -0.67 -7.97 5.31
CA ILE A 303 -0.31 -8.24 6.73
C ILE A 303 0.73 -7.26 7.34
N PHE A 304 1.55 -6.56 6.54
CA PHE A 304 2.72 -5.80 7.03
C PHE A 304 2.86 -4.36 6.47
N THR A 305 1.76 -3.75 6.01
CA THR A 305 1.78 -2.35 5.53
C THR A 305 1.41 -1.35 6.62
N ILE A 306 2.11 -0.21 6.62
CA ILE A 306 1.82 0.96 7.45
C ILE A 306 1.71 2.15 6.49
N CYS A 307 0.76 3.07 6.68
CA CYS A 307 0.40 4.01 5.62
C CYS A 307 -0.05 5.35 6.19
N THR A 308 0.15 6.43 5.41
CA THR A 308 -0.62 7.68 5.57
C THR A 308 -1.13 8.10 4.21
N SER A 309 -2.44 8.33 4.09
CA SER A 309 -3.08 8.82 2.86
C SER A 309 -3.95 10.04 3.17
N ILE A 310 -3.92 11.01 2.27
CA ILE A 310 -4.58 12.32 2.39
C ILE A 310 -5.30 12.62 1.07
N ILE A 311 -6.56 13.03 1.13
CA ILE A 311 -7.25 13.74 0.04
C ILE A 311 -7.60 15.13 0.55
N THR A 312 -7.34 16.15 -0.27
CA THR A 312 -7.65 17.56 0.01
C THR A 312 -8.40 18.18 -1.16
N GLU A 313 -9.35 19.05 -0.86
CA GLU A 313 -10.07 19.88 -1.81
C GLU A 313 -9.71 21.35 -1.57
N ASP A 314 -9.25 22.07 -2.60
CA ASP A 314 -8.95 23.51 -2.49
C ASP A 314 -10.23 24.38 -2.52
N LYS A 315 -10.07 25.71 -2.49
CA LYS A 315 -11.21 26.66 -2.53
C LYS A 315 -11.94 26.67 -3.89
N GLN A 316 -11.38 26.04 -4.92
CA GLN A 316 -11.89 25.96 -6.28
C GLN A 316 -12.60 24.61 -6.53
N GLY A 317 -12.61 23.70 -5.55
CA GLY A 317 -13.21 22.37 -5.66
C GLY A 317 -12.31 21.35 -6.34
N HIS A 318 -11.02 21.64 -6.49
CA HIS A 318 -10.05 20.77 -7.14
C HIS A 318 -9.43 19.79 -6.14
N LEU A 319 -9.34 18.51 -6.53
CA LEU A 319 -8.91 17.41 -5.66
C LEU A 319 -7.44 17.02 -5.89
N LEU A 320 -6.70 16.93 -4.80
CA LEU A 320 -5.36 16.34 -4.75
C LEU A 320 -5.35 15.16 -3.78
N HIS A 321 -4.63 14.09 -4.14
CA HIS A 321 -4.51 12.88 -3.33
C HIS A 321 -3.03 12.51 -3.18
N GLY A 322 -2.49 12.63 -1.96
CA GLY A 322 -1.08 12.35 -1.66
C GLY A 322 -0.93 11.32 -0.54
N ARG A 323 0.14 10.51 -0.58
CA ARG A 323 0.33 9.42 0.37
C ARG A 323 1.77 8.97 0.61
N ASN A 324 2.04 8.43 1.79
CA ASN A 324 3.25 7.67 2.13
C ASN A 324 2.96 6.16 2.20
N MET A 325 3.84 5.37 1.58
CA MET A 325 3.91 3.93 1.72
C MET A 325 4.98 3.57 2.73
N ASP A 326 4.56 3.06 3.89
CA ASP A 326 5.47 2.55 4.92
C ASP A 326 5.37 1.00 4.93
N PHE A 327 6.49 0.28 4.94
CA PHE A 327 6.48 -1.20 4.91
C PHE A 327 7.69 -1.79 5.62
N GLY A 328 7.57 -3.02 6.11
CA GLY A 328 8.73 -3.82 6.57
C GLY A 328 8.94 -3.84 8.08
N ILE A 329 7.95 -3.41 8.87
CA ILE A 329 8.06 -3.38 10.33
C ILE A 329 8.29 -4.80 10.89
N PHE A 330 9.27 -4.93 11.78
CA PHE A 330 9.77 -6.21 12.31
C PHE A 330 10.43 -7.15 11.28
N LEU A 331 10.50 -6.80 10.00
CA LEU A 331 11.14 -7.60 8.95
C LEU A 331 12.64 -7.31 8.81
N GLY A 332 13.37 -7.60 9.90
CA GLY A 332 14.83 -7.54 10.00
C GLY A 332 15.38 -6.12 10.22
N TRP A 333 16.14 -5.89 11.28
CA TRP A 333 16.74 -4.58 11.60
C TRP A 333 18.25 -4.59 11.34
N ASN A 334 18.75 -3.59 10.61
CA ASN A 334 20.17 -3.38 10.38
C ASN A 334 20.71 -2.30 11.34
N VAL A 335 21.52 -2.74 12.31
CA VAL A 335 22.13 -1.87 13.33
C VAL A 335 23.23 -0.95 12.80
N ASN A 336 23.76 -1.21 11.60
CA ASN A 336 24.90 -0.44 11.06
C ASN A 336 24.47 0.90 10.42
N ASN A 337 23.19 1.05 10.07
CA ASN A 337 22.62 2.22 9.40
C ASN A 337 21.21 2.60 9.92
N ASN A 338 20.73 1.91 10.96
CA ASN A 338 19.40 2.08 11.55
C ASN A 338 18.26 2.01 10.52
N THR A 339 18.19 0.94 9.73
CA THR A 339 17.09 0.70 8.78
C THR A 339 16.51 -0.70 8.90
N TRP A 340 15.23 -0.84 8.54
CA TRP A 340 14.60 -2.14 8.29
C TRP A 340 15.08 -2.70 6.94
N VAL A 341 15.49 -3.97 6.93
CA VAL A 341 16.13 -4.64 5.77
C VAL A 341 15.16 -4.71 4.59
N VAL A 342 13.96 -5.26 4.81
CA VAL A 342 12.93 -5.38 3.76
C VAL A 342 12.48 -4.00 3.24
N THR A 343 12.46 -2.96 4.08
CA THR A 343 12.12 -1.60 3.66
C THR A 343 13.13 -1.04 2.67
N GLU A 344 14.44 -1.21 2.93
CA GLU A 344 15.50 -0.79 2.02
C GLU A 344 15.50 -1.60 0.72
N GLU A 345 15.22 -2.91 0.80
CA GLU A 345 15.14 -3.81 -0.36
C GLU A 345 13.91 -3.52 -1.25
N LEU A 346 12.85 -2.92 -0.70
CA LEU A 346 11.68 -2.46 -1.48
C LEU A 346 11.89 -1.14 -2.22
N LYS A 347 12.82 -0.27 -1.78
CA LYS A 347 13.13 0.98 -2.51
C LYS A 347 13.58 0.72 -3.96
N PRO A 348 14.55 -0.18 -4.27
CA PRO A 348 14.92 -0.49 -5.66
C PRO A 348 13.86 -1.31 -6.42
N LEU A 349 12.93 -1.98 -5.73
CA LEU A 349 11.80 -2.70 -6.34
C LEU A 349 10.60 -1.81 -6.66
N THR A 350 10.52 -0.62 -6.08
CA THR A 350 9.44 0.35 -6.34
C THR A 350 9.50 0.81 -7.80
N VAL A 351 8.34 0.80 -8.46
CA VAL A 351 8.17 1.23 -9.86
C VAL A 351 6.83 1.92 -10.06
N ASN A 352 6.81 2.86 -11.01
CA ASN A 352 5.58 3.43 -11.55
C ASN A 352 5.19 2.64 -12.80
N LEU A 353 3.90 2.35 -12.94
CA LEU A 353 3.35 1.48 -13.96
C LEU A 353 2.26 2.25 -14.72
N ASP A 354 2.40 2.34 -16.04
CA ASP A 354 1.36 2.82 -16.95
C ASP A 354 0.67 1.58 -17.56
N PHE A 355 -0.50 1.22 -17.04
CA PHE A 355 -1.25 0.07 -17.54
C PHE A 355 -2.04 0.49 -18.77
N GLN A 356 -1.62 0.01 -19.94
CA GLN A 356 -2.20 0.40 -21.23
C GLN A 356 -3.03 -0.72 -21.86
N ARG A 357 -4.05 -0.35 -22.63
CA ARG A 357 -4.89 -1.24 -23.45
C ARG A 357 -5.19 -0.54 -24.77
N ASN A 358 -4.99 -1.22 -25.89
CA ASN A 358 -4.94 -0.62 -27.23
C ASN A 358 -4.00 0.61 -27.31
N ASN A 359 -2.81 0.54 -26.68
CA ASN A 359 -1.84 1.65 -26.61
C ASN A 359 -2.37 2.96 -25.95
N HIS A 360 -3.41 2.87 -25.12
CA HIS A 360 -3.92 3.99 -24.31
C HIS A 360 -3.84 3.66 -22.82
N THR A 361 -3.41 4.61 -21.98
CA THR A 361 -3.45 4.49 -20.50
C THR A 361 -4.87 4.16 -20.03
N VAL A 362 -5.03 3.00 -19.39
CA VAL A 362 -6.23 2.66 -18.61
C VAL A 362 -6.11 3.25 -17.21
N PHE A 363 -5.00 2.99 -16.53
CA PHE A 363 -4.71 3.54 -15.20
C PHE A 363 -3.19 3.60 -14.96
N ARG A 364 -2.76 4.43 -13.99
CA ARG A 364 -1.36 4.46 -13.53
C ARG A 364 -1.27 4.10 -12.06
N ALA A 365 -0.15 3.53 -11.65
CA ALA A 365 0.04 3.07 -10.28
C ALA A 365 1.51 3.09 -9.83
N SER A 366 1.71 3.12 -8.52
CA SER A 366 3.00 2.78 -7.89
C SER A 366 2.87 1.41 -7.24
N SER A 367 3.79 0.51 -7.58
CA SER A 367 3.81 -0.87 -7.09
C SER A 367 5.24 -1.35 -6.91
N PHE A 368 5.38 -2.60 -6.47
CA PHE A 368 6.66 -3.29 -6.33
C PHE A 368 6.81 -4.34 -7.42
N ALA A 369 7.98 -4.39 -8.06
CA ALA A 369 8.27 -5.38 -9.07
C ALA A 369 8.17 -6.80 -8.48
N GLY A 370 7.22 -7.60 -8.98
CA GLY A 370 6.84 -8.92 -8.45
C GLY A 370 5.45 -8.96 -7.78
N TYR A 371 4.87 -7.79 -7.48
CA TYR A 371 3.53 -7.66 -6.92
C TYR A 371 2.49 -7.38 -8.01
N VAL A 372 1.51 -8.28 -8.18
CA VAL A 372 0.48 -8.20 -9.24
C VAL A 372 -0.81 -7.51 -8.79
N GLY A 373 -0.95 -7.27 -7.48
CA GLY A 373 -1.94 -6.34 -6.92
C GLY A 373 -1.50 -4.88 -7.08
N ILE A 374 -2.34 -3.95 -6.64
CA ILE A 374 -2.02 -2.51 -6.60
C ILE A 374 -2.40 -1.95 -5.23
N LEU A 375 -1.57 -1.06 -4.68
CA LEU A 375 -1.78 -0.42 -3.38
C LEU A 375 -1.96 1.11 -3.48
N THR A 376 -1.62 1.70 -4.62
CA THR A 376 -1.63 3.14 -4.88
C THR A 376 -1.70 3.38 -6.38
N GLY A 377 -2.73 4.08 -6.86
CA GLY A 377 -2.90 4.38 -8.27
C GLY A 377 -4.08 5.27 -8.58
N PHE A 378 -4.20 5.69 -9.84
CA PHE A 378 -5.31 6.49 -10.32
C PHE A 378 -5.72 6.12 -11.75
N ARG A 379 -6.99 6.36 -12.06
CA ARG A 379 -7.57 6.30 -13.40
C ARG A 379 -7.71 7.74 -13.90
N PRO A 380 -6.89 8.18 -14.88
CA PRO A 380 -6.85 9.58 -15.31
C PRO A 380 -8.24 10.14 -15.63
N GLY A 381 -8.52 11.36 -15.16
CA GLY A 381 -9.81 12.03 -15.37
C GLY A 381 -11.00 11.43 -14.62
N LEU A 382 -10.85 10.35 -13.83
CA LEU A 382 -11.97 9.63 -13.21
C LEU A 382 -11.86 9.49 -11.69
N PHE A 383 -10.81 8.83 -11.16
CA PHE A 383 -10.61 8.69 -9.71
C PHE A 383 -9.17 8.27 -9.34
N SER A 384 -8.80 8.44 -8.07
CA SER A 384 -7.54 8.03 -7.43
C SER A 384 -7.83 7.17 -6.20
N LEU A 385 -7.02 6.13 -5.96
CA LEU A 385 -7.27 5.11 -4.96
C LEU A 385 -5.96 4.69 -4.26
N THR A 386 -5.96 4.74 -2.93
CA THR A 386 -4.86 4.22 -2.10
C THR A 386 -5.39 3.30 -1.01
N LEU A 387 -4.54 2.35 -0.61
CA LEU A 387 -4.87 1.29 0.34
C LEU A 387 -4.04 1.43 1.62
N ASN A 388 -4.72 1.52 2.75
CA ASN A 388 -4.10 1.43 4.08
C ASN A 388 -4.60 0.15 4.77
N GLU A 389 -3.70 -0.63 5.34
CA GLU A 389 -4.08 -1.81 6.12
C GLU A 389 -4.73 -1.44 7.45
N ARG A 390 -5.65 -2.31 7.89
CA ARG A 390 -6.44 -2.15 9.10
C ARG A 390 -6.32 -3.37 10.01
N PHE A 391 -5.71 -3.18 11.17
CA PHE A 391 -5.57 -4.23 12.16
C PHE A 391 -6.92 -4.56 12.83
N GLY A 392 -7.16 -5.86 13.08
CA GLY A 392 -8.37 -6.35 13.72
C GLY A 392 -8.26 -7.85 14.04
N THR A 393 -9.05 -8.32 15.01
CA THR A 393 -9.07 -9.73 15.44
C THR A 393 -9.57 -10.67 14.34
N ASN A 394 -10.53 -10.22 13.52
CA ASN A 394 -10.94 -10.83 12.25
C ASN A 394 -9.99 -10.42 11.09
N GLY A 395 -8.68 -10.52 11.31
CA GLY A 395 -7.63 -10.04 10.40
C GLY A 395 -7.38 -10.94 9.17
N GLY A 396 -6.41 -10.55 8.33
CA GLY A 396 -6.05 -11.26 7.09
C GLY A 396 -5.77 -12.75 7.27
N TYR A 397 -5.14 -13.15 8.38
CA TYR A 397 -4.93 -14.56 8.74
C TYR A 397 -6.23 -15.39 8.75
N VAL A 398 -7.35 -14.82 9.23
CA VAL A 398 -8.65 -15.51 9.23
C VAL A 398 -9.19 -15.64 7.81
N GLY A 399 -8.97 -14.64 6.95
CA GLY A 399 -9.30 -14.71 5.52
C GLY A 399 -8.50 -15.78 4.77
N ILE A 400 -7.20 -15.86 5.02
CA ILE A 400 -6.31 -16.87 4.42
C ILE A 400 -6.71 -18.28 4.89
N ILE A 401 -7.05 -18.47 6.17
CA ILE A 401 -7.53 -19.76 6.68
C ILE A 401 -8.90 -20.12 6.07
N GLU A 402 -9.86 -19.18 5.99
CA GLU A 402 -11.14 -19.42 5.30
C GLU A 402 -10.91 -19.82 3.82
N TRP A 403 -9.99 -19.16 3.11
CA TRP A 403 -9.64 -19.45 1.72
C TRP A 403 -9.02 -20.85 1.53
N ILE A 404 -8.08 -21.23 2.39
CA ILE A 404 -7.43 -22.56 2.39
C ILE A 404 -8.45 -23.67 2.68
N LEU A 405 -9.43 -23.41 3.55
CA LEU A 405 -10.54 -24.32 3.83
C LEU A 405 -11.64 -24.29 2.74
N GLY A 406 -11.32 -23.78 1.54
CA GLY A 406 -12.17 -23.80 0.34
C GLY A 406 -13.14 -22.64 0.20
N LYS A 407 -13.24 -21.74 1.19
CA LYS A 407 -14.20 -20.61 1.17
C LYS A 407 -13.62 -19.40 0.43
N LYS A 408 -13.65 -19.48 -0.91
CA LYS A 408 -13.10 -18.48 -1.84
C LYS A 408 -14.09 -17.37 -2.25
N ASP A 409 -14.97 -16.94 -1.35
CA ASP A 409 -16.03 -15.95 -1.65
C ASP A 409 -15.62 -14.48 -1.42
N ALA A 410 -14.32 -14.21 -1.32
CA ALA A 410 -13.74 -12.90 -0.99
C ALA A 410 -12.51 -12.60 -1.87
N MET A 411 -12.17 -11.32 -2.05
CA MET A 411 -11.01 -10.87 -2.82
C MET A 411 -9.84 -10.43 -1.93
N TRP A 412 -8.62 -10.65 -2.43
CA TRP A 412 -7.38 -10.11 -1.85
C TRP A 412 -7.38 -8.58 -1.97
N ILE A 413 -6.89 -7.86 -0.95
CA ILE A 413 -7.07 -6.40 -0.87
C ILE A 413 -6.33 -5.66 -1.99
N GLY A 414 -5.15 -6.12 -2.39
CA GLY A 414 -4.44 -5.57 -3.56
C GLY A 414 -5.10 -5.91 -4.90
N PHE A 415 -5.82 -7.03 -5.00
CA PHE A 415 -6.48 -7.45 -6.24
C PHE A 415 -7.80 -6.72 -6.47
N ILE A 416 -8.57 -6.40 -5.42
CA ILE A 416 -9.77 -5.57 -5.58
C ILE A 416 -9.41 -4.11 -5.94
N VAL A 417 -8.36 -3.55 -5.35
CA VAL A 417 -7.86 -2.20 -5.74
C VAL A 417 -7.45 -2.17 -7.20
N ARG A 418 -6.70 -3.17 -7.67
CA ARG A 418 -6.38 -3.27 -9.10
C ARG A 418 -7.61 -3.45 -9.98
N SER A 419 -8.51 -4.37 -9.64
CA SER A 419 -9.71 -4.62 -10.44
C SER A 419 -10.58 -3.36 -10.60
N VAL A 420 -10.69 -2.55 -9.53
CA VAL A 420 -11.37 -1.25 -9.55
C VAL A 420 -10.64 -0.27 -10.46
N LEU A 421 -9.31 -0.11 -10.35
CA LEU A 421 -8.53 0.77 -11.22
C LEU A 421 -8.58 0.36 -12.70
N GLU A 422 -8.49 -0.95 -12.99
CA GLU A 422 -8.44 -1.50 -14.36
C GLU A 422 -9.82 -1.45 -15.06
N ASN A 423 -10.92 -1.63 -14.33
CA ASN A 423 -12.27 -1.80 -14.92
C ASN A 423 -13.30 -0.73 -14.52
N GLY A 424 -13.17 -0.07 -13.37
CA GLY A 424 -14.16 0.89 -12.86
C GLY A 424 -14.22 2.17 -13.70
N THR A 425 -15.44 2.68 -13.91
CA THR A 425 -15.74 3.79 -14.83
C THR A 425 -15.97 5.13 -14.12
N SER A 426 -16.22 5.14 -12.81
CA SER A 426 -16.52 6.36 -12.04
C SER A 426 -16.18 6.24 -10.56
N TYR A 427 -16.08 7.39 -9.87
CA TYR A 427 -15.91 7.47 -8.42
C TYR A 427 -16.99 6.70 -7.65
N GLU A 428 -18.28 6.92 -7.95
CA GLU A 428 -19.39 6.24 -7.23
C GLU A 428 -19.45 4.73 -7.52
N GLU A 429 -19.09 4.28 -8.73
CA GLU A 429 -18.95 2.84 -9.00
C GLU A 429 -17.82 2.24 -8.16
N ALA A 430 -16.64 2.86 -8.17
CA ALA A 430 -15.49 2.43 -7.37
C ALA A 430 -15.84 2.39 -5.87
N LYS A 431 -16.46 3.46 -5.35
CA LYS A 431 -16.95 3.58 -3.96
C LYS A 431 -17.94 2.48 -3.60
N ASN A 432 -18.91 2.20 -4.47
CA ASN A 432 -19.90 1.13 -4.31
C ASN A 432 -19.25 -0.27 -4.27
N ILE A 433 -18.30 -0.56 -5.17
CA ILE A 433 -17.56 -1.83 -5.21
C ILE A 433 -16.70 -1.99 -3.95
N LEU A 434 -15.88 -0.98 -3.61
CA LEU A 434 -14.99 -0.97 -2.45
C LEU A 434 -15.75 -1.03 -1.11
N THR A 435 -17.00 -0.57 -1.07
CA THR A 435 -17.90 -0.68 0.08
C THR A 435 -18.45 -2.11 0.27
N LYS A 436 -18.86 -2.77 -0.82
CA LYS A 436 -19.68 -3.99 -0.77
C LYS A 436 -18.93 -5.30 -0.97
N THR A 437 -17.80 -5.30 -1.69
CA THR A 437 -17.05 -6.53 -1.98
C THR A 437 -16.47 -7.16 -0.72
N LYS A 438 -16.66 -8.47 -0.53
CA LYS A 438 -16.01 -9.25 0.55
C LYS A 438 -14.50 -9.30 0.30
N ILE A 439 -13.71 -9.11 1.35
CA ILE A 439 -12.24 -9.03 1.27
C ILE A 439 -11.57 -9.96 2.30
N LEU A 440 -10.36 -10.46 2.00
CA LEU A 440 -9.64 -11.39 2.87
C LEU A 440 -9.16 -10.73 4.16
N ALA A 441 -8.60 -9.51 4.07
CA ALA A 441 -8.15 -8.71 5.21
C ALA A 441 -9.03 -7.45 5.41
N PRO A 442 -9.22 -6.94 6.64
CA PRO A 442 -9.77 -5.60 6.86
C PRO A 442 -8.87 -4.51 6.25
N ALA A 443 -9.44 -3.39 5.83
CA ALA A 443 -8.71 -2.31 5.16
C ALA A 443 -9.30 -0.93 5.44
N TYR A 444 -8.59 0.12 5.03
CA TYR A 444 -9.18 1.40 4.65
C TYR A 444 -8.89 1.64 3.17
N PHE A 445 -9.94 1.88 2.38
CA PHE A 445 -9.79 2.40 1.02
C PHE A 445 -9.96 3.92 1.06
N ILE A 446 -8.96 4.65 0.57
CA ILE A 446 -9.01 6.10 0.44
C ILE A 446 -9.19 6.39 -1.04
N LEU A 447 -10.32 7.00 -1.40
CA LEU A 447 -10.78 7.16 -2.77
C LEU A 447 -11.15 8.62 -3.04
N GLY A 448 -10.58 9.22 -4.08
CA GLY A 448 -10.92 10.57 -4.55
C GLY A 448 -11.37 10.53 -6.02
N GLY A 449 -12.40 11.29 -6.38
CA GLY A 449 -12.98 11.34 -7.73
C GLY A 449 -12.40 12.43 -8.60
N ASN A 450 -13.27 13.09 -9.37
CA ASN A 450 -12.91 14.16 -10.31
C ASN A 450 -13.70 15.48 -10.11
N LYS A 451 -14.51 15.59 -9.05
CA LYS A 451 -15.30 16.78 -8.69
C LYS A 451 -15.22 17.13 -7.21
N ALA A 452 -15.52 18.38 -6.87
CA ALA A 452 -15.76 18.85 -5.51
C ALA A 452 -16.67 17.89 -4.70
N GLY A 453 -16.27 17.58 -3.48
CA GLY A 453 -16.93 16.62 -2.57
C GLY A 453 -16.63 15.14 -2.84
N GLU A 454 -16.08 14.76 -3.99
CA GLU A 454 -15.76 13.35 -4.30
C GLU A 454 -14.47 12.89 -3.61
N GLY A 455 -14.46 12.78 -2.28
CA GLY A 455 -13.34 12.20 -1.55
C GLY A 455 -13.79 11.49 -0.30
N CYS A 456 -13.35 10.25 -0.07
CA CYS A 456 -13.77 9.48 1.09
C CYS A 456 -12.72 8.48 1.63
N VAL A 457 -12.92 8.10 2.88
CA VAL A 457 -12.25 6.98 3.56
C VAL A 457 -13.29 5.92 3.89
N ILE A 458 -13.26 4.80 3.18
CA ILE A 458 -14.11 3.63 3.41
C ILE A 458 -13.41 2.71 4.40
N THR A 459 -13.88 2.69 5.65
CA THR A 459 -13.33 1.78 6.67
C THR A 459 -14.00 0.42 6.56
N ARG A 460 -13.20 -0.64 6.32
CA ARG A 460 -13.69 -1.99 6.01
C ARG A 460 -13.36 -3.02 7.09
N ASP A 461 -14.36 -3.85 7.41
CA ASP A 461 -14.11 -5.23 7.84
C ASP A 461 -14.23 -6.17 6.61
N ARG A 462 -13.74 -7.40 6.76
CA ARG A 462 -13.76 -8.46 5.74
C ARG A 462 -15.11 -8.61 5.02
N LYS A 463 -16.22 -8.39 5.73
CA LYS A 463 -17.59 -8.67 5.25
C LYS A 463 -18.47 -7.43 5.04
N GLN A 464 -18.07 -6.25 5.52
CA GLN A 464 -18.88 -5.02 5.47
C GLN A 464 -18.04 -3.74 5.56
N ALA A 465 -18.62 -2.59 5.20
CA ALA A 465 -18.11 -1.29 5.65
C ALA A 465 -18.56 -1.00 7.09
N LEU A 466 -17.71 -0.29 7.83
CA LEU A 466 -17.96 0.14 9.23
C LEU A 466 -18.21 1.64 9.34
N ASP A 467 -17.60 2.42 8.44
CA ASP A 467 -17.68 3.87 8.35
C ASP A 467 -17.35 4.26 6.90
N ILE A 468 -18.01 5.30 6.39
CA ILE A 468 -17.64 5.97 5.14
C ILE A 468 -17.55 7.45 5.49
N TYR A 469 -16.33 7.97 5.61
CA TYR A 469 -16.10 9.35 5.97
C TYR A 469 -15.74 10.15 4.74
N GLU A 470 -16.63 11.03 4.32
CA GLU A 470 -16.53 11.79 3.07
C GLU A 470 -16.12 13.26 3.33
N LEU A 471 -15.57 13.90 2.30
CA LEU A 471 -15.41 15.35 2.26
C LEU A 471 -16.77 16.03 2.41
N ASN A 472 -16.79 17.15 3.12
CA ASN A 472 -17.95 18.02 3.19
C ASN A 472 -17.49 19.48 3.30
N PRO A 473 -17.11 20.11 2.17
CA PRO A 473 -16.64 21.50 2.14
C PRO A 473 -17.65 22.50 2.73
N LYS A 474 -18.96 22.18 2.65
CA LYS A 474 -20.06 22.97 3.23
C LYS A 474 -20.09 22.94 4.77
N GLN A 475 -19.29 22.07 5.39
CA GLN A 475 -19.08 21.97 6.84
C GLN A 475 -17.58 22.09 7.21
N ASP A 476 -16.79 22.75 6.36
CA ASP A 476 -15.32 22.94 6.48
C ASP A 476 -14.51 21.62 6.54
N ILE A 477 -15.10 20.49 6.14
CA ILE A 477 -14.39 19.21 5.96
C ILE A 477 -13.79 19.19 4.56
N TRP A 478 -12.75 20.00 4.35
CA TRP A 478 -12.02 20.13 3.09
C TRP A 478 -10.87 19.13 2.91
N TYR A 479 -10.60 18.27 3.90
CA TYR A 479 -9.70 17.13 3.76
C TYR A 479 -10.21 15.89 4.48
N VAL A 480 -9.84 14.71 3.95
CA VAL A 480 -9.91 13.43 4.66
C VAL A 480 -8.51 12.86 4.80
N LEU A 481 -8.18 12.34 5.99
CA LEU A 481 -6.86 11.81 6.32
C LEU A 481 -6.97 10.50 7.07
N GLN A 482 -6.25 9.48 6.60
CA GLN A 482 -6.24 8.15 7.18
C GLN A 482 -4.83 7.59 7.34
N THR A 483 -4.58 6.97 8.49
CA THR A 483 -3.39 6.16 8.77
C THR A 483 -3.80 4.68 8.87
N ASN A 484 -3.51 3.98 9.97
CA ASN A 484 -3.86 2.57 10.18
C ASN A 484 -4.92 2.34 11.28
N TYR A 485 -5.41 3.40 11.93
CA TYR A 485 -6.38 3.32 13.05
C TYR A 485 -7.79 3.76 12.66
N ASP A 486 -8.82 3.22 13.32
CA ASP A 486 -10.21 3.67 13.09
C ASP A 486 -10.34 5.19 13.40
N ARG A 487 -11.15 5.91 12.62
CA ARG A 487 -11.29 7.38 12.76
C ARG A 487 -11.89 7.81 14.10
N TRP A 488 -12.75 6.97 14.68
CA TRP A 488 -13.44 7.17 15.97
C TRP A 488 -12.69 6.56 17.17
N LYS A 489 -11.42 6.16 16.99
CA LYS A 489 -10.53 5.69 18.06
C LYS A 489 -9.30 6.59 18.15
N SER A 490 -8.73 6.68 19.34
CA SER A 490 -7.38 7.20 19.53
C SER A 490 -6.37 6.39 18.69
N PRO A 491 -5.36 7.03 18.10
CA PRO A 491 -4.17 6.35 17.58
C PRO A 491 -3.48 5.51 18.66
N PHE A 492 -2.58 4.61 18.26
CA PHE A 492 -1.73 3.93 19.23
C PHE A 492 -0.70 4.92 19.77
N PHE A 493 -0.42 4.92 21.08
CA PHE A 493 0.37 5.98 21.71
C PHE A 493 1.84 6.07 21.28
N LEU A 494 2.35 5.07 20.52
CA LEU A 494 3.67 5.12 19.89
C LEU A 494 3.64 5.44 18.39
N ASP A 495 2.52 5.20 17.70
CA ASP A 495 2.27 5.65 16.32
C ASP A 495 1.03 6.56 16.29
N ASP A 496 1.28 7.85 16.43
CA ASP A 496 0.33 8.88 16.00
C ASP A 496 0.93 9.72 14.88
N ARG A 497 0.89 9.18 13.66
CA ARG A 497 1.07 9.96 12.42
C ARG A 497 -0.16 10.80 12.04
N ARG A 498 -1.34 10.55 12.63
CA ARG A 498 -2.61 11.21 12.28
C ARG A 498 -2.65 12.66 12.79
N THR A 499 -2.38 12.88 14.07
CA THR A 499 -2.41 14.20 14.73
C THR A 499 -1.39 15.18 14.14
N PRO A 500 -0.09 14.85 13.96
CA PRO A 500 0.87 15.76 13.35
C PRO A 500 0.51 16.08 11.88
N ALA A 501 0.06 15.11 11.09
CA ALA A 501 -0.37 15.39 9.72
C ALA A 501 -1.56 16.36 9.66
N LYS A 502 -2.56 16.19 10.55
CA LYS A 502 -3.67 17.14 10.72
C LYS A 502 -3.21 18.53 11.19
N LYS A 503 -2.29 18.60 12.17
CA LYS A 503 -1.68 19.87 12.63
C LYS A 503 -1.06 20.62 11.45
N CYS A 504 -0.39 19.92 10.54
CA CYS A 504 0.28 20.55 9.41
C CYS A 504 -0.70 20.97 8.29
N LEU A 505 -1.69 20.14 7.94
CA LEU A 505 -2.77 20.55 7.02
C LEU A 505 -3.52 21.79 7.53
N ASN A 506 -3.89 21.81 8.81
CA ASN A 506 -4.55 22.96 9.44
C ASN A 506 -3.67 24.22 9.42
N ARG A 507 -2.33 24.08 9.47
CA ARG A 507 -1.36 25.20 9.40
C ARG A 507 -1.12 25.70 7.97
N ILE A 508 -1.36 24.87 6.96
CA ILE A 508 -1.29 25.23 5.53
C ILE A 508 -2.56 25.95 5.09
N THR A 509 -3.71 25.57 5.65
CA THR A 509 -5.08 25.99 5.26
C THR A 509 -5.49 25.53 3.85
N GLN A 510 -6.79 25.54 3.58
CA GLN A 510 -7.36 25.13 2.30
C GLN A 510 -6.88 25.98 1.10
N GLU A 511 -6.43 27.22 1.36
CA GLU A 511 -6.05 28.20 0.33
C GLU A 511 -4.66 27.93 -0.27
N ASN A 512 -3.80 27.21 0.45
CA ASN A 512 -2.40 26.97 0.05
C ASN A 512 -2.15 25.49 -0.32
N ILE A 513 -3.21 24.76 -0.71
CA ILE A 513 -3.14 23.34 -1.04
C ILE A 513 -2.55 23.11 -2.43
N SER A 514 -1.52 22.27 -2.49
CA SER A 514 -0.75 21.96 -3.70
C SER A 514 0.01 20.65 -3.51
N PHE A 515 0.56 20.08 -4.59
CA PHE A 515 1.54 18.98 -4.50
C PHE A 515 2.69 19.31 -3.55
N ALA A 516 3.21 20.54 -3.59
CA ALA A 516 4.32 20.96 -2.74
C ALA A 516 3.96 20.94 -1.25
N THR A 517 2.82 21.52 -0.87
CA THR A 517 2.40 21.59 0.53
C THR A 517 1.87 20.26 1.07
N ILE A 518 1.32 19.39 0.23
CA ILE A 518 1.03 17.99 0.60
C ILE A 518 2.32 17.19 0.80
N TYR A 519 3.32 17.37 -0.06
CA TYR A 519 4.63 16.73 0.08
C TYR A 519 5.39 17.23 1.33
N ASP A 520 5.21 18.49 1.74
CA ASP A 520 5.71 19.01 3.02
C ASP A 520 5.10 18.29 4.24
N VAL A 521 3.78 18.07 4.25
CA VAL A 521 3.11 17.25 5.30
C VAL A 521 3.67 15.82 5.31
N LEU A 522 3.76 15.20 4.13
CA LEU A 522 4.28 13.84 3.94
C LEU A 522 5.81 13.73 4.09
N SER A 523 6.49 14.85 4.36
CA SER A 523 7.93 14.92 4.66
C SER A 523 8.23 15.25 6.13
N THR A 524 7.20 15.48 6.96
CA THR A 524 7.33 15.85 8.37
C THR A 524 7.32 14.60 9.26
N LYS A 525 8.34 14.39 10.09
CA LYS A 525 8.39 13.30 11.10
C LYS A 525 7.28 13.47 12.14
N PRO A 526 6.47 12.43 12.45
CA PRO A 526 6.65 11.01 12.13
C PRO A 526 5.92 10.53 10.85
N VAL A 527 5.22 11.42 10.13
CA VAL A 527 4.49 11.08 8.90
C VAL A 527 5.46 10.53 7.84
N LEU A 528 6.64 11.14 7.76
CA LEU A 528 7.86 10.51 7.24
C LEU A 528 8.57 9.76 8.38
N ASN A 529 8.88 8.48 8.17
CA ASN A 529 9.48 7.60 9.16
C ASN A 529 10.49 6.62 8.50
N LYS A 530 11.17 5.78 9.30
CA LYS A 530 12.13 4.79 8.80
C LYS A 530 11.50 3.68 7.93
N LEU A 531 10.18 3.48 8.02
CA LEU A 531 9.46 2.50 7.21
C LEU A 531 9.02 3.08 5.86
N THR A 532 9.01 4.41 5.68
CA THR A 532 8.58 5.06 4.44
C THR A 532 9.50 4.69 3.26
N VAL A 533 8.96 3.90 2.34
CA VAL A 533 9.62 3.48 1.09
C VAL A 533 9.48 4.56 0.03
N PHE A 534 8.25 5.04 -0.20
CA PHE A 534 7.94 6.02 -1.23
C PHE A 534 6.79 6.97 -0.83
N THR A 535 6.77 8.15 -1.46
CA THR A 535 5.67 9.11 -1.41
C THR A 535 5.11 9.29 -2.80
N THR A 536 3.78 9.21 -2.96
CA THR A 536 3.07 9.42 -4.22
C THR A 536 2.17 10.66 -4.12
N LEU A 537 2.09 11.45 -5.20
CA LEU A 537 1.19 12.58 -5.38
C LEU A 537 0.36 12.36 -6.65
N MET A 538 -0.95 12.62 -6.59
CA MET A 538 -1.90 12.38 -7.69
C MET A 538 -2.86 13.55 -7.87
N ASP A 539 -3.05 13.96 -9.11
CA ASP A 539 -4.02 14.96 -9.56
C ASP A 539 -4.87 14.32 -10.65
N VAL A 540 -6.14 14.03 -10.32
CA VAL A 540 -7.02 13.23 -11.19
C VAL A 540 -7.38 13.99 -12.47
N THR A 541 -7.69 15.29 -12.37
CA THR A 541 -8.21 16.08 -13.50
C THR A 541 -7.10 16.60 -14.41
N LYS A 542 -5.90 16.88 -13.89
CA LYS A 542 -4.71 17.23 -14.69
C LYS A 542 -3.92 16.01 -15.19
N GLY A 543 -4.26 14.80 -14.73
CA GLY A 543 -3.58 13.57 -15.12
C GLY A 543 -2.15 13.43 -14.58
N GLN A 544 -1.78 14.20 -13.55
CA GLN A 544 -0.43 14.17 -12.97
C GLN A 544 -0.32 13.03 -11.94
N PHE A 545 0.76 12.28 -12.02
CA PHE A 545 1.09 11.19 -11.13
C PHE A 545 2.60 11.19 -10.89
N GLU A 546 3.02 11.46 -9.66
CA GLU A 546 4.42 11.61 -9.27
C GLU A 546 4.73 10.67 -8.11
N THR A 547 5.92 10.06 -8.08
CA THR A 547 6.34 9.22 -6.94
C THR A 547 7.84 9.26 -6.75
N TYR A 548 8.24 9.35 -5.49
CA TYR A 548 9.61 9.61 -5.07
C TYR A 548 10.02 8.62 -3.97
N LEU A 549 11.19 8.02 -4.11
CA LEU A 549 11.78 7.18 -3.07
C LEU A 549 12.17 8.06 -1.88
N ARG A 550 11.87 7.58 -0.67
CA ARG A 550 12.09 8.34 0.57
C ARG A 550 13.25 7.80 1.38
N ASP A 551 13.76 8.68 2.23
CA ASP A 551 14.66 8.34 3.33
C ASP A 551 14.28 9.13 4.57
N CYS A 552 14.59 8.57 5.73
CA CYS A 552 14.46 9.25 7.01
C CYS A 552 15.80 9.22 7.76
N PRO A 553 16.64 10.27 7.63
CA PRO A 553 17.94 10.35 8.28
C PRO A 553 17.77 10.51 9.79
N ASP A 554 18.73 9.96 10.54
CA ASP A 554 18.71 9.96 12.00
C ASP A 554 18.84 11.39 12.58
N PRO A 555 18.19 11.67 13.72
CA PRO A 555 17.27 10.79 14.45
C PRO A 555 15.89 10.71 13.76
N CYS A 556 15.34 9.51 13.60
CA CYS A 556 13.99 9.30 13.03
C CYS A 556 13.29 8.08 13.63
N ILE A 557 11.97 8.15 13.75
CA ILE A 557 11.13 7.09 14.34
C ILE A 557 11.13 5.80 13.51
N GLY A 558 11.17 4.66 14.21
CA GLY A 558 11.36 3.33 13.62
C GLY A 558 10.09 2.56 13.28
N TRP A 559 8.91 3.13 13.53
CA TRP A 559 7.62 2.43 13.56
C TRP A 559 6.47 3.38 13.21
#